data_AF-A0A2T9Z0I2-F1
#
_entry.id   AF-A0A2T9Z0I2-F1
#
_cell.length_a   1.000
_cell.length_b   1.000
_cell.length_c   1.000
_cell.angle_alpha   90.00
_cell.angle_beta   90.00
_cell.angle_gamma   90.00
#
_symmetry.space_group_name_H-M   'P 1'
#
loop_
_entity.id
_entity.type
_entity.pdbx_description
1 polymer ?
#
loop_
_entity_poly.entity_id
_entity_poly.type
_entity_poly.pdbx_seq_one_letter_code
_entity_poly.pdbx_strand_id
1 'polypeptide(L)'
;MTQANQKDFFSVLDSLKTESRNPNTMNIDTMSTIDMVKVINNEDKTVAYTVEGILDSIALAVDGITERLSRGGRLLYFGAGTSGRLGVLDASECPPTYSTDPNLVVGVMAGGDIAIRHAQENIEDSVEIGRNDCKENNVTEKDVVVGIAASGRTPYVIGAVEYGREVGALTIGVSTNAKSTLNDCVDIILAAEVGPEVVTGSTRMKSGTAQKLILNLLSTGAMIKLGKTYSNLMVDFRPTNEKLRLRAPKIVCEVTGVTPDEARETLSRCNGETKIAILMVMTGLDAEAARELLNENGNVLAKAIKSHKQTSSKSPSPEETEKKIPVYAVADGGGTKTLVLIVDEQGNEVGQQTMASTNISSAPFDVVVSRLENGLVKAMQGRTDLYVKKLWCGLAGIGDPKKGEELRKRLEHLAPEVLVTPDINLISSALPKSTPECLLVCVIAGTGSAVLAQHPDGTMEICGGWGPVLGDQGSGFSIGTRALKAVSAAIENAGPQTMLVDEISKKWGVKTRIEFIRYIQSIPLDKQRLETAALTSIVFDCAYNHNDKVALEIATSECITLSNFVVSVVKRNNANAANIAVTGSVIVKSDPYRKLFLENIESQGVKVNILRPVSVPAVEAAEYLAKSVREAK
;
A
#
# COMPACT_ATOMS: atom_id res chain seq x y z
N MET A 1 -42.28 -38.64 -22.99
CA MET A 1 -42.51 -37.25 -23.48
C MET A 1 -43.15 -37.31 -24.85
N THR A 2 -44.25 -36.59 -25.09
CA THR A 2 -44.91 -36.49 -26.40
C THR A 2 -44.10 -35.60 -27.36
N GLN A 3 -44.23 -35.80 -28.68
CA GLN A 3 -43.51 -35.01 -29.71
C GLN A 3 -43.74 -33.49 -29.62
N ALA A 4 -44.88 -33.05 -29.04
CA ALA A 4 -45.16 -31.64 -28.78
C ALA A 4 -44.25 -31.06 -27.68
N ASN A 5 -44.03 -31.78 -26.58
CA ASN A 5 -43.11 -31.34 -25.51
C ASN A 5 -41.65 -31.35 -25.97
N GLN A 6 -41.27 -32.20 -26.92
CA GLN A 6 -39.90 -32.19 -27.48
C GLN A 6 -39.64 -30.95 -28.35
N LYS A 7 -40.62 -30.51 -29.16
CA LYS A 7 -40.46 -29.28 -29.99
C LYS A 7 -40.34 -28.03 -29.13
N ASP A 8 -41.12 -27.92 -28.05
CA ASP A 8 -40.99 -26.81 -27.09
C ASP A 8 -39.62 -26.84 -26.39
N PHE A 9 -39.14 -28.02 -25.99
CA PHE A 9 -37.87 -28.17 -25.26
C PHE A 9 -36.64 -27.69 -26.06
N PHE A 10 -36.55 -28.03 -27.36
CA PHE A 10 -35.47 -27.53 -28.22
C PHE A 10 -35.54 -26.02 -28.41
N SER A 11 -36.76 -25.45 -28.55
CA SER A 11 -36.94 -24.01 -28.73
C SER A 11 -36.48 -23.18 -27.53
N VAL A 12 -36.60 -23.73 -26.30
CA VAL A 12 -36.14 -23.05 -25.08
C VAL A 12 -34.61 -23.08 -24.98
N LEU A 13 -33.96 -24.20 -25.31
CA LEU A 13 -32.50 -24.31 -25.30
C LEU A 13 -31.84 -23.38 -26.34
N ASP A 14 -32.42 -23.29 -27.54
CA ASP A 14 -31.92 -22.44 -28.62
C ASP A 14 -31.94 -20.94 -28.27
N SER A 15 -32.75 -20.54 -27.29
CA SER A 15 -32.83 -19.14 -26.82
C SER A 15 -31.75 -18.77 -25.80
N LEU A 16 -31.04 -19.75 -25.22
CA LEU A 16 -30.04 -19.51 -24.17
C LEU A 16 -28.66 -19.32 -24.78
N LYS A 17 -28.04 -18.16 -24.52
CA LYS A 17 -26.66 -17.90 -24.97
C LYS A 17 -25.66 -18.94 -24.42
N THR A 18 -25.90 -19.48 -23.22
CA THR A 18 -25.06 -20.51 -22.59
C THR A 18 -25.00 -21.82 -23.37
N GLU A 19 -26.04 -22.11 -24.17
CA GLU A 19 -26.15 -23.32 -25.01
C GLU A 19 -25.80 -23.05 -26.48
N SER A 20 -25.59 -21.79 -26.85
CA SER A 20 -25.25 -21.41 -28.23
C SER A 20 -23.79 -21.71 -28.55
N ARG A 21 -23.51 -22.01 -29.83
CA ARG A 21 -22.14 -22.27 -30.30
C ARG A 21 -21.35 -20.97 -30.40
N ASN A 22 -20.09 -20.99 -29.94
CA ASN A 22 -19.19 -19.85 -30.11
C ASN A 22 -18.59 -19.84 -31.54
N PRO A 23 -18.80 -18.77 -32.33
CA PRO A 23 -18.27 -18.68 -33.69
C PRO A 23 -16.74 -18.68 -33.75
N ASN A 24 -16.05 -18.26 -32.69
CA ASN A 24 -14.60 -18.19 -32.61
C ASN A 24 -13.95 -19.57 -32.36
N THR A 25 -14.73 -20.59 -31.97
CA THR A 25 -14.22 -21.92 -31.60
C THR A 25 -14.80 -23.06 -32.42
N MET A 26 -15.36 -22.76 -33.60
CA MET A 26 -16.02 -23.75 -34.47
C MET A 26 -15.11 -24.92 -34.87
N ASN A 27 -13.80 -24.71 -34.91
CA ASN A 27 -12.77 -25.67 -35.28
C ASN A 27 -11.72 -25.91 -34.17
N ILE A 28 -12.08 -25.66 -32.90
CA ILE A 28 -11.16 -25.72 -31.74
C ILE A 28 -10.46 -27.08 -31.59
N ASP A 29 -11.10 -28.16 -32.04
CA ASP A 29 -10.60 -29.54 -32.04
C ASP A 29 -9.47 -29.80 -33.06
N THR A 30 -9.31 -28.92 -34.05
CA THR A 30 -8.27 -29.00 -35.09
C THR A 30 -7.17 -27.95 -34.94
N MET A 31 -7.28 -27.05 -33.96
CA MET A 31 -6.29 -26.00 -33.72
C MET A 31 -4.97 -26.58 -33.18
N SER A 32 -3.87 -25.86 -33.42
CA SER A 32 -2.66 -26.11 -32.65
C SER A 32 -2.92 -25.86 -31.15
N THR A 33 -2.18 -26.54 -30.27
CA THR A 33 -2.37 -26.36 -28.82
C THR A 33 -2.19 -24.91 -28.39
N ILE A 34 -1.25 -24.16 -28.99
CA ILE A 34 -1.01 -22.76 -28.64
C ILE A 34 -2.16 -21.85 -29.08
N ASP A 35 -2.76 -22.10 -30.24
CA ASP A 35 -3.89 -21.30 -30.72
C ASP A 35 -5.17 -21.64 -29.95
N MET A 36 -5.36 -22.92 -29.62
CA MET A 36 -6.45 -23.37 -28.74
C MET A 36 -6.42 -22.62 -27.40
N VAL A 37 -5.28 -22.60 -26.69
CA VAL A 37 -5.21 -21.89 -25.39
C VAL A 37 -5.28 -20.37 -25.52
N LYS A 38 -4.84 -19.79 -26.64
CA LYS A 38 -5.02 -18.34 -26.90
C LYS A 38 -6.48 -17.98 -27.08
N VAL A 39 -7.25 -18.77 -27.83
CA VAL A 39 -8.68 -18.50 -28.04
C VAL A 39 -9.45 -18.68 -26.73
N ILE A 40 -9.13 -19.71 -25.93
CA ILE A 40 -9.68 -19.86 -24.57
C ILE A 40 -9.38 -18.62 -23.72
N ASN A 41 -8.13 -18.18 -23.66
CA ASN A 41 -7.74 -17.02 -22.87
C ASN A 41 -8.39 -15.71 -23.36
N ASN A 42 -8.60 -15.54 -24.68
CA ASN A 42 -9.27 -14.37 -25.23
C ASN A 42 -10.73 -14.31 -24.78
N GLU A 43 -11.40 -15.45 -24.70
CA GLU A 43 -12.75 -15.56 -24.17
C GLU A 43 -12.77 -15.29 -22.66
N ASP A 44 -11.80 -15.79 -21.89
CA ASP A 44 -11.69 -15.50 -20.44
C ASP A 44 -11.54 -13.99 -20.15
N LYS A 45 -10.81 -13.24 -20.98
CA LYS A 45 -10.66 -11.77 -20.81
C LYS A 45 -12.00 -11.04 -20.84
N THR A 46 -13.00 -11.57 -21.55
CA THR A 46 -14.32 -10.93 -21.68
C THR A 46 -15.13 -10.97 -20.38
N VAL A 47 -14.80 -11.90 -19.48
CA VAL A 47 -15.55 -12.13 -18.25
C VAL A 47 -15.49 -10.91 -17.33
N ALA A 48 -14.31 -10.29 -17.18
CA ALA A 48 -14.14 -9.13 -16.32
C ALA A 48 -15.00 -7.93 -16.79
N TYR A 49 -15.03 -7.65 -18.10
CA TYR A 49 -15.86 -6.57 -18.67
C TYR A 49 -17.36 -6.84 -18.49
N THR A 50 -17.75 -8.12 -18.53
CA THR A 50 -19.16 -8.49 -18.30
C THR A 50 -19.56 -8.24 -16.85
N VAL A 51 -18.68 -8.56 -15.88
CA VAL A 51 -18.91 -8.27 -14.46
C VAL A 51 -18.88 -6.77 -14.19
N GLU A 52 -18.01 -6.02 -14.87
CA GLU A 52 -17.97 -4.54 -14.81
C GLU A 52 -19.33 -3.93 -15.17
N GLY A 53 -20.02 -4.48 -16.17
CA GLY A 53 -21.34 -4.00 -16.60
C GLY A 53 -22.46 -4.13 -15.56
N ILE A 54 -22.25 -4.86 -14.46
CA ILE A 54 -23.27 -5.09 -13.42
C ILE A 54 -22.84 -4.62 -12.02
N LEU A 55 -21.79 -3.79 -11.91
CA LEU A 55 -21.25 -3.35 -10.63
C LEU A 55 -22.26 -2.60 -9.75
N ASP A 56 -23.18 -1.84 -10.35
CA ASP A 56 -24.23 -1.13 -9.59
C ASP A 56 -25.15 -2.12 -8.86
N SER A 57 -25.58 -3.18 -9.54
CA SER A 57 -26.41 -4.25 -8.92
C SER A 57 -25.62 -5.02 -7.85
N ILE A 58 -24.32 -5.27 -8.10
CA ILE A 58 -23.45 -5.90 -7.11
C ILE A 58 -23.29 -5.01 -5.87
N ALA A 59 -23.17 -3.69 -6.03
CA ALA A 59 -23.11 -2.76 -4.92
C ALA A 59 -24.41 -2.77 -4.10
N LEU A 60 -25.58 -2.78 -4.75
CA LEU A 60 -26.88 -2.95 -4.08
C LEU A 60 -26.95 -4.26 -3.29
N ALA A 61 -26.48 -5.36 -3.89
CA ALA A 61 -26.41 -6.67 -3.22
C ALA A 61 -25.49 -6.63 -2.00
N VAL A 62 -24.28 -6.05 -2.11
CA VAL A 62 -23.34 -5.89 -0.99
C VAL A 62 -23.96 -5.08 0.15
N ASP A 63 -24.70 -4.02 -0.17
CA ASP A 63 -25.37 -3.17 0.82
C ASP A 63 -26.47 -3.94 1.56
N GLY A 64 -27.31 -4.66 0.82
CA GLY A 64 -28.32 -5.54 1.40
C GLY A 64 -27.73 -6.66 2.27
N ILE A 65 -26.64 -7.29 1.81
CA ILE A 65 -25.93 -8.31 2.59
C ILE A 65 -25.39 -7.72 3.88
N THR A 66 -24.70 -6.58 3.81
CA THR A 66 -24.11 -5.92 4.97
C THR A 66 -25.18 -5.60 6.02
N GLU A 67 -26.33 -5.09 5.58
CA GLU A 67 -27.45 -4.76 6.46
C GLU A 67 -27.95 -6.00 7.22
N ARG A 68 -28.17 -7.11 6.51
CA ARG A 68 -28.67 -8.36 7.08
C ARG A 68 -27.68 -8.98 8.07
N LEU A 69 -26.41 -9.06 7.69
CA LEU A 69 -25.35 -9.58 8.56
C LEU A 69 -25.19 -8.71 9.83
N SER A 70 -25.37 -7.39 9.73
CA SER A 70 -25.28 -6.49 10.90
C SER A 70 -26.37 -6.73 11.96
N ARG A 71 -27.48 -7.38 11.58
CA ARG A 71 -28.58 -7.77 12.47
C ARG A 71 -28.47 -9.21 12.99
N GLY A 72 -27.32 -9.86 12.76
CA GLY A 72 -27.06 -11.23 13.15
C GLY A 72 -27.58 -12.29 12.18
N GLY A 73 -27.90 -11.91 10.93
CA GLY A 73 -28.20 -12.85 9.86
C GLY A 73 -26.95 -13.50 9.26
N ARG A 74 -27.16 -14.41 8.30
CA ARG A 74 -26.13 -15.15 7.57
C ARG A 74 -26.26 -14.94 6.06
N LEU A 75 -25.18 -15.23 5.33
CA LEU A 75 -25.14 -15.27 3.87
C LEU A 75 -25.10 -16.72 3.40
N LEU A 76 -26.15 -17.20 2.73
CA LEU A 76 -26.25 -18.58 2.28
C LEU A 76 -26.27 -18.66 0.74
N TYR A 77 -25.30 -19.37 0.17
CA TYR A 77 -25.23 -19.65 -1.26
C TYR A 77 -25.91 -20.98 -1.56
N PHE A 78 -26.84 -21.01 -2.52
CA PHE A 78 -27.51 -22.22 -2.98
C PHE A 78 -27.21 -22.46 -4.46
N GLY A 79 -26.70 -23.64 -4.80
CA GLY A 79 -26.41 -23.98 -6.20
C GLY A 79 -26.24 -25.48 -6.44
N ALA A 80 -26.29 -25.87 -7.71
CA ALA A 80 -25.98 -27.23 -8.15
C ALA A 80 -24.67 -27.26 -8.94
N GLY A 81 -24.06 -28.44 -9.04
CA GLY A 81 -22.87 -28.67 -9.86
C GLY A 81 -21.74 -27.67 -9.60
N THR A 82 -21.21 -27.05 -10.66
CA THR A 82 -20.13 -26.05 -10.53
C THR A 82 -20.55 -24.82 -9.73
N SER A 83 -21.79 -24.35 -9.89
CA SER A 83 -22.29 -23.18 -9.17
C SER A 83 -22.36 -23.41 -7.66
N GLY A 84 -22.85 -24.56 -7.22
CA GLY A 84 -22.84 -24.96 -5.80
C GLY A 84 -21.41 -25.05 -5.24
N ARG A 85 -20.48 -25.66 -5.97
CA ARG A 85 -19.07 -25.76 -5.56
C ARG A 85 -18.39 -24.39 -5.40
N LEU A 86 -18.72 -23.42 -6.25
CA LEU A 86 -18.20 -22.05 -6.13
C LEU A 86 -18.75 -21.33 -4.91
N GLY A 87 -20.02 -21.55 -4.56
CA GLY A 87 -20.60 -21.08 -3.30
C GLY A 87 -19.87 -21.65 -2.07
N VAL A 88 -19.61 -22.96 -2.06
CA VAL A 88 -18.82 -23.63 -1.01
C VAL A 88 -17.40 -23.06 -0.94
N LEU A 89 -16.75 -22.83 -2.08
CA LEU A 89 -15.40 -22.25 -2.15
C LEU A 89 -15.35 -20.88 -1.48
N ASP A 90 -16.19 -19.92 -1.91
CA ASP A 90 -16.19 -18.55 -1.36
C ASP A 90 -16.52 -18.53 0.14
N ALA A 91 -17.51 -19.34 0.57
CA ALA A 91 -17.86 -19.49 1.98
C ALA A 91 -16.67 -20.02 2.82
N SER A 92 -15.95 -21.03 2.32
CA SER A 92 -14.81 -21.63 3.04
C SER A 92 -13.62 -20.67 3.23
N GLU A 93 -13.49 -19.66 2.38
CA GLU A 93 -12.43 -18.66 2.44
C GLU A 93 -12.75 -17.52 3.42
N CYS A 94 -14.01 -17.35 3.84
CA CYS A 94 -14.42 -16.29 4.76
C CYS A 94 -13.78 -16.43 6.16
N PRO A 95 -13.84 -17.58 6.85
CA PRO A 95 -13.22 -17.74 8.18
C PRO A 95 -11.71 -17.48 8.20
N PRO A 96 -10.88 -18.09 7.33
CA PRO A 96 -9.43 -17.84 7.37
C PRO A 96 -9.05 -16.41 6.94
N THR A 97 -9.89 -15.72 6.18
CA THR A 97 -9.64 -14.35 5.67
C THR A 97 -10.14 -13.27 6.63
N TYR A 98 -11.28 -13.45 7.27
CA TYR A 98 -11.94 -12.38 8.06
C TYR A 98 -12.21 -12.80 9.52
N SER A 99 -11.71 -13.98 9.93
CA SER A 99 -11.95 -14.60 11.24
C SER A 99 -13.43 -14.59 11.63
N THR A 100 -14.28 -14.87 10.65
CA THR A 100 -15.72 -15.00 10.81
C THR A 100 -16.07 -16.37 11.39
N ASP A 101 -17.25 -16.45 12.02
CA ASP A 101 -17.84 -17.75 12.35
C ASP A 101 -18.08 -18.54 11.05
N PRO A 102 -17.72 -19.83 10.97
CA PRO A 102 -17.98 -20.67 9.79
C PRO A 102 -19.44 -20.72 9.36
N ASN A 103 -20.40 -20.42 10.24
CA ASN A 103 -21.82 -20.36 9.93
C ASN A 103 -22.29 -18.99 9.43
N LEU A 104 -21.42 -17.98 9.39
CA LEU A 104 -21.79 -16.64 8.92
C LEU A 104 -21.99 -16.62 7.40
N VAL A 105 -21.14 -17.34 6.66
CA VAL A 105 -21.23 -17.50 5.21
C VAL A 105 -21.19 -18.99 4.91
N VAL A 106 -22.24 -19.52 4.28
CA VAL A 106 -22.43 -20.96 4.10
C VAL A 106 -22.72 -21.28 2.63
N GLY A 107 -22.02 -22.27 2.08
CA GLY A 107 -22.35 -22.84 0.78
C GLY A 107 -23.20 -24.10 0.95
N VAL A 108 -24.42 -24.07 0.42
CA VAL A 108 -25.37 -25.18 0.39
C VAL A 108 -25.49 -25.67 -1.05
N MET A 109 -25.31 -26.98 -1.24
CA MET A 109 -25.24 -27.56 -2.56
C MET A 109 -26.27 -28.66 -2.73
N ALA A 110 -26.92 -28.66 -3.89
CA ALA A 110 -27.80 -29.74 -4.31
C ALA A 110 -27.07 -31.09 -4.23
N GLY A 111 -27.56 -32.00 -3.40
CA GLY A 111 -26.95 -33.32 -3.17
C GLY A 111 -25.97 -33.39 -1.99
N GLY A 112 -25.82 -32.30 -1.24
CA GLY A 112 -24.99 -32.21 -0.04
C GLY A 112 -23.49 -32.39 -0.29
N ASP A 113 -22.74 -32.72 0.75
CA ASP A 113 -21.27 -32.78 0.70
C ASP A 113 -20.71 -33.79 -0.31
N ILE A 114 -21.44 -34.87 -0.61
CA ILE A 114 -21.03 -35.85 -1.62
C ILE A 114 -20.90 -35.17 -3.00
N ALA A 115 -21.78 -34.19 -3.28
CA ALA A 115 -21.79 -33.46 -4.54
C ALA A 115 -20.54 -32.60 -4.77
N ILE A 116 -19.73 -32.34 -3.73
CA ILE A 116 -18.47 -31.58 -3.83
C ILE A 116 -17.50 -32.27 -4.77
N ARG A 117 -17.35 -33.60 -4.62
CA ARG A 117 -16.37 -34.38 -5.38
C ARG A 117 -16.99 -35.21 -6.50
N HIS A 118 -18.28 -35.54 -6.39
CA HIS A 118 -18.96 -36.43 -7.34
C HIS A 118 -20.23 -35.76 -7.84
N ALA A 119 -20.46 -35.73 -9.15
CA ALA A 119 -21.73 -35.24 -9.67
C ALA A 119 -22.87 -36.19 -9.26
N GLN A 120 -24.03 -35.62 -8.90
CA GLN A 120 -25.25 -36.38 -8.64
C GLN A 120 -26.30 -35.97 -9.66
N GLU A 121 -26.76 -36.92 -10.47
CA GLU A 121 -27.71 -36.68 -11.54
C GLU A 121 -29.13 -36.43 -11.00
N ASN A 122 -29.89 -35.56 -11.68
CA ASN A 122 -31.32 -35.26 -11.44
C ASN A 122 -31.68 -34.58 -10.10
N ILE A 123 -30.72 -34.22 -9.25
CA ILE A 123 -31.01 -33.47 -8.01
C ILE A 123 -31.30 -31.99 -8.31
N GLU A 124 -30.61 -31.42 -9.29
CA GLU A 124 -30.77 -30.02 -9.68
C GLU A 124 -32.16 -29.69 -10.26
N ASP A 125 -32.90 -30.71 -10.68
CA ASP A 125 -34.25 -30.62 -11.26
C ASP A 125 -35.38 -30.61 -10.21
N SER A 126 -35.06 -30.60 -8.91
CA SER A 126 -36.07 -30.63 -7.83
C SER A 126 -36.20 -29.32 -7.07
N VAL A 127 -37.34 -28.64 -7.23
CA VAL A 127 -37.74 -27.46 -6.44
C VAL A 127 -37.85 -27.80 -4.94
N GLU A 128 -38.42 -28.97 -4.61
CA GLU A 128 -38.65 -29.35 -3.21
C GLU A 128 -37.35 -29.54 -2.43
N ILE A 129 -36.30 -30.07 -3.05
CA ILE A 129 -35.01 -30.26 -2.39
C ILE A 129 -34.42 -28.89 -2.02
N GLY A 130 -34.45 -27.90 -2.91
CA GLY A 130 -33.98 -26.55 -2.61
C GLY A 130 -34.73 -25.90 -1.44
N ARG A 131 -36.05 -26.06 -1.40
CA ARG A 131 -36.89 -25.58 -0.28
C ARG A 131 -36.55 -26.30 1.03
N ASN A 132 -36.33 -27.61 1.00
CA ASN A 132 -36.00 -28.39 2.19
C ASN A 132 -34.61 -28.06 2.72
N ASP A 133 -33.62 -27.86 1.86
CA ASP A 133 -32.29 -27.42 2.28
C ASP A 133 -32.33 -26.06 2.99
N CYS A 134 -33.19 -25.13 2.56
CA CYS A 134 -33.41 -23.88 3.30
C CYS A 134 -34.02 -24.12 4.69
N LYS A 135 -34.96 -25.07 4.83
CA LYS A 135 -35.54 -25.43 6.14
C LYS A 135 -34.50 -26.08 7.05
N GLU A 136 -33.71 -27.02 6.54
CA GLU A 136 -32.66 -27.70 7.29
C GLU A 136 -31.57 -26.72 7.77
N ASN A 137 -31.26 -25.71 6.97
CA ASN A 137 -30.34 -24.63 7.33
C ASN A 137 -31.00 -23.55 8.22
N ASN A 138 -32.27 -23.72 8.61
CA ASN A 138 -33.04 -22.79 9.42
C ASN A 138 -33.00 -21.35 8.88
N VAL A 139 -33.24 -21.16 7.59
CA VAL A 139 -33.27 -19.83 6.97
C VAL A 139 -34.37 -18.97 7.59
N THR A 140 -34.02 -17.74 7.97
CA THR A 140 -34.91 -16.76 8.61
C THR A 140 -35.00 -15.45 7.82
N GLU A 141 -35.89 -14.55 8.22
CA GLU A 141 -36.04 -13.22 7.63
C GLU A 141 -34.80 -12.34 7.75
N LYS A 142 -33.85 -12.69 8.63
CA LYS A 142 -32.58 -11.97 8.82
C LYS A 142 -31.51 -12.40 7.84
N ASP A 143 -31.67 -13.56 7.20
CA ASP A 143 -30.66 -14.15 6.32
C ASP A 143 -30.70 -13.54 4.91
N VAL A 144 -29.66 -13.83 4.14
CA VAL A 144 -29.58 -13.61 2.69
C VAL A 144 -29.48 -14.96 1.99
N VAL A 145 -30.37 -15.19 1.04
CA VAL A 145 -30.39 -16.38 0.19
C VAL A 145 -29.92 -15.99 -1.20
N VAL A 146 -28.77 -16.52 -1.61
CA VAL A 146 -28.17 -16.27 -2.92
C VAL A 146 -28.29 -17.53 -3.78
N GLY A 147 -29.15 -17.50 -4.79
CA GLY A 147 -29.29 -18.59 -5.75
C GLY A 147 -28.31 -18.45 -6.91
N ILE A 148 -27.52 -19.48 -7.20
CA ILE A 148 -26.47 -19.47 -8.23
C ILE A 148 -26.78 -20.50 -9.32
N ALA A 149 -27.12 -20.02 -10.51
CA ALA A 149 -27.38 -20.88 -11.67
C ALA A 149 -26.96 -20.19 -12.97
N ALA A 150 -25.99 -20.74 -13.71
CA ALA A 150 -25.54 -20.17 -14.98
C ALA A 150 -26.70 -20.02 -15.98
N SER A 151 -27.53 -21.06 -16.12
CA SER A 151 -28.73 -21.06 -16.94
C SER A 151 -29.83 -20.11 -16.43
N GLY A 152 -29.79 -19.77 -15.14
CA GLY A 152 -30.79 -18.97 -14.42
C GLY A 152 -32.19 -19.61 -14.36
N ARG A 153 -32.29 -20.93 -14.54
CA ARG A 153 -33.57 -21.68 -14.53
C ARG A 153 -33.53 -22.99 -13.74
N THR A 154 -32.43 -23.27 -13.03
CA THR A 154 -32.25 -24.53 -12.30
C THR A 154 -33.32 -24.68 -11.21
N PRO A 155 -34.21 -25.69 -11.25
CA PRO A 155 -35.34 -25.81 -10.33
C PRO A 155 -34.96 -25.85 -8.85
N TYR A 156 -33.87 -26.53 -8.47
CA TYR A 156 -33.35 -26.51 -7.10
C TYR A 156 -33.08 -25.09 -6.60
N VAL A 157 -32.45 -24.26 -7.43
CA VAL A 157 -32.09 -22.88 -7.08
C VAL A 157 -33.35 -22.00 -6.98
N ILE A 158 -34.31 -22.19 -7.89
CA ILE A 158 -35.60 -21.50 -7.86
C ILE A 158 -36.33 -21.81 -6.55
N GLY A 159 -36.42 -23.08 -6.16
CA GLY A 159 -37.07 -23.48 -4.91
C GLY A 159 -36.42 -22.84 -3.67
N ALA A 160 -35.09 -22.76 -3.64
CA ALA A 160 -34.38 -22.13 -2.53
C ALA A 160 -34.68 -20.63 -2.42
N VAL A 161 -34.62 -19.87 -3.52
CA VAL A 161 -34.88 -18.43 -3.49
C VAL A 161 -36.35 -18.11 -3.23
N GLU A 162 -37.29 -18.89 -3.76
CA GLU A 162 -38.71 -18.74 -3.48
C GLU A 162 -39.02 -18.95 -2.00
N TYR A 163 -38.44 -19.99 -1.38
CA TYR A 163 -38.57 -20.20 0.06
C TYR A 163 -37.96 -19.04 0.86
N GLY A 164 -36.76 -18.58 0.47
CA GLY A 164 -36.12 -17.41 1.08
C GLY A 164 -37.03 -16.18 1.06
N ARG A 165 -37.67 -15.92 -0.07
CA ARG A 165 -38.62 -14.81 -0.23
C ARG A 165 -39.86 -14.98 0.65
N GLU A 166 -40.43 -16.19 0.71
CA GLU A 166 -41.59 -16.50 1.55
C GLU A 166 -41.32 -16.24 3.04
N VAL A 167 -40.11 -16.55 3.53
CA VAL A 167 -39.72 -16.30 4.93
C VAL A 167 -39.24 -14.86 5.17
N GLY A 168 -39.15 -14.02 4.14
CA GLY A 168 -38.74 -12.61 4.24
C GLY A 168 -37.22 -12.37 4.25
N ALA A 169 -36.42 -13.38 3.89
CA ALA A 169 -34.98 -13.23 3.66
C ALA A 169 -34.74 -12.33 2.44
N LEU A 170 -33.58 -11.66 2.38
CA LEU A 170 -33.17 -10.98 1.15
C LEU A 170 -32.77 -12.03 0.11
N THR A 171 -33.34 -11.97 -1.09
CA THR A 171 -33.06 -12.93 -2.16
C THR A 171 -32.23 -12.32 -3.28
N ILE A 172 -31.15 -13.00 -3.66
CA ILE A 172 -30.23 -12.56 -4.72
C ILE A 172 -30.05 -13.68 -5.73
N GLY A 173 -30.19 -13.39 -7.02
CA GLY A 173 -29.94 -14.33 -8.09
C GLY A 173 -28.61 -14.05 -8.79
N VAL A 174 -27.80 -15.08 -9.06
CA VAL A 174 -26.58 -14.98 -9.87
C VAL A 174 -26.74 -15.86 -11.11
N SER A 175 -26.76 -15.24 -12.28
CA SER A 175 -26.91 -15.91 -13.57
C SER A 175 -25.94 -15.36 -14.62
N THR A 176 -25.70 -16.13 -15.68
CA THR A 176 -24.93 -15.67 -16.85
C THR A 176 -25.79 -15.52 -18.10
N ASN A 177 -27.10 -15.39 -17.89
CA ASN A 177 -28.09 -15.19 -18.93
C ASN A 177 -29.06 -14.06 -18.52
N ALA A 178 -29.21 -12.99 -19.31
CA ALA A 178 -30.01 -11.85 -18.86
C ALA A 178 -31.51 -12.13 -18.86
N LYS A 179 -31.98 -13.12 -19.63
CA LYS A 179 -33.37 -13.58 -19.59
C LYS A 179 -33.42 -14.91 -18.86
N SER A 180 -33.77 -14.86 -17.58
CA SER A 180 -33.82 -16.05 -16.75
C SER A 180 -35.04 -16.05 -15.83
N THR A 181 -35.56 -17.22 -15.51
CA THR A 181 -36.64 -17.39 -14.53
C THR A 181 -36.25 -16.82 -13.17
N LEU A 182 -34.97 -16.89 -12.82
CA LEU A 182 -34.44 -16.34 -11.58
C LEU A 182 -34.71 -14.83 -11.44
N ASN A 183 -34.79 -14.09 -12.55
CA ASN A 183 -35.06 -12.65 -12.54
C ASN A 183 -36.40 -12.31 -11.88
N ASP A 184 -37.39 -13.18 -12.03
CA ASP A 184 -38.76 -12.94 -11.54
C ASP A 184 -38.94 -13.42 -10.09
N CYS A 185 -37.99 -14.21 -9.57
CA CYS A 185 -38.08 -14.87 -8.27
C CYS A 185 -37.26 -14.18 -7.16
N VAL A 186 -36.39 -13.22 -7.49
CA VAL A 186 -35.43 -12.61 -6.55
C VAL A 186 -35.60 -11.10 -6.40
N ASP A 187 -35.14 -10.55 -5.28
CA ASP A 187 -35.14 -9.09 -5.04
C ASP A 187 -34.05 -8.39 -5.85
N ILE A 188 -32.88 -9.02 -6.00
CA ILE A 188 -31.73 -8.47 -6.73
C ILE A 188 -31.18 -9.52 -7.69
N ILE A 189 -31.14 -9.19 -8.99
CA ILE A 189 -30.55 -10.05 -10.02
C ILE A 189 -29.17 -9.55 -10.44
N LEU A 190 -28.20 -10.47 -10.45
CA LEU A 190 -26.82 -10.28 -10.90
C LEU A 190 -26.60 -11.14 -12.16
N ALA A 191 -26.95 -10.58 -13.32
CA ALA A 191 -26.91 -11.27 -14.60
C ALA A 191 -25.69 -10.85 -15.45
N ALA A 192 -24.61 -11.64 -15.41
CA ALA A 192 -23.39 -11.39 -16.17
C ALA A 192 -23.38 -12.18 -17.50
N GLU A 193 -23.84 -11.58 -18.59
CA GLU A 193 -23.91 -12.24 -19.91
C GLU A 193 -22.54 -12.50 -20.57
N VAL A 194 -21.90 -13.61 -20.22
CA VAL A 194 -20.56 -13.97 -20.76
C VAL A 194 -20.57 -14.49 -22.21
N GLY A 195 -21.75 -14.65 -22.82
CA GLY A 195 -21.92 -15.19 -24.16
C GLY A 195 -21.64 -16.69 -24.27
N PRO A 196 -21.51 -17.24 -25.49
CA PRO A 196 -21.31 -18.67 -25.72
C PRO A 196 -19.95 -19.16 -25.21
N GLU A 197 -19.95 -20.34 -24.60
CA GLU A 197 -18.73 -20.98 -24.09
C GLU A 197 -17.87 -21.54 -25.24
N VAL A 198 -16.56 -21.65 -25.01
CA VAL A 198 -15.61 -22.19 -26.01
C VAL A 198 -15.89 -23.65 -26.38
N VAL A 199 -16.39 -24.41 -25.41
CA VAL A 199 -17.05 -25.70 -25.61
C VAL A 199 -18.53 -25.48 -25.31
N THR A 200 -19.39 -25.63 -26.31
CA THR A 200 -20.84 -25.39 -26.21
C THR A 200 -21.44 -26.06 -24.96
N GLY A 201 -22.18 -25.29 -24.16
CA GLY A 201 -22.83 -25.78 -22.93
C GLY A 201 -21.89 -25.98 -21.73
N SER A 202 -20.55 -25.89 -21.89
CA SER A 202 -19.59 -26.07 -20.79
C SER A 202 -19.48 -24.84 -19.89
N THR A 203 -20.58 -24.51 -19.20
CA THR A 203 -20.71 -23.34 -18.31
C THR A 203 -19.77 -23.33 -17.11
N ARG A 204 -19.04 -24.42 -16.84
CA ARG A 204 -17.95 -24.42 -15.85
C ARG A 204 -16.80 -23.45 -16.19
N MET A 205 -16.76 -22.90 -17.40
CA MET A 205 -15.68 -22.05 -17.91
C MET A 205 -15.95 -20.56 -17.64
N LYS A 206 -16.43 -19.78 -18.62
CA LYS A 206 -16.65 -18.34 -18.43
C LYS A 206 -17.73 -18.07 -17.40
N SER A 207 -18.84 -18.81 -17.46
CA SER A 207 -19.95 -18.63 -16.53
C SER A 207 -19.52 -18.92 -15.08
N GLY A 208 -18.77 -20.00 -14.85
CA GLY A 208 -18.17 -20.31 -13.54
C GLY A 208 -17.17 -19.24 -13.08
N THR A 209 -16.37 -18.69 -13.99
CA THR A 209 -15.44 -17.60 -13.67
C THR A 209 -16.18 -16.33 -13.27
N ALA A 210 -17.23 -15.95 -14.00
CA ALA A 210 -18.07 -14.80 -13.67
C ALA A 210 -18.72 -14.96 -12.30
N GLN A 211 -19.29 -16.14 -12.02
CA GLN A 211 -19.86 -16.48 -10.71
C GLN A 211 -18.82 -16.31 -9.61
N LYS A 212 -17.61 -16.84 -9.77
CA LYS A 212 -16.53 -16.67 -8.79
C LYS A 212 -16.23 -15.20 -8.51
N LEU A 213 -16.09 -14.38 -9.56
CA LEU A 213 -15.81 -12.95 -9.41
C LEU A 213 -16.93 -12.23 -8.65
N ILE A 214 -18.19 -12.52 -9.00
CA ILE A 214 -19.37 -11.95 -8.33
C ILE A 214 -19.39 -12.34 -6.85
N LEU A 215 -19.26 -13.63 -6.53
CA LEU A 215 -19.28 -14.10 -5.13
C LEU A 215 -18.16 -13.46 -4.30
N ASN A 216 -16.94 -13.36 -4.86
CA ASN A 216 -15.83 -12.69 -4.18
C ASN A 216 -16.12 -11.20 -3.94
N LEU A 217 -16.81 -10.51 -4.85
CA LEU A 217 -17.24 -9.12 -4.65
C LEU A 217 -18.30 -9.02 -3.56
N LEU A 218 -19.26 -9.95 -3.51
CA LEU A 218 -20.30 -9.98 -2.48
C LEU A 218 -19.70 -10.18 -1.08
N SER A 219 -18.93 -11.25 -0.89
CA SER A 219 -18.33 -11.59 0.40
C SER A 219 -17.31 -10.53 0.84
N THR A 220 -16.37 -10.15 -0.03
CA THR A 220 -15.34 -9.16 0.30
C THR A 220 -15.95 -7.78 0.54
N GLY A 221 -16.89 -7.34 -0.29
CA GLY A 221 -17.58 -6.07 -0.13
C GLY A 221 -18.30 -5.98 1.21
N ALA A 222 -19.06 -7.03 1.57
CA ALA A 222 -19.75 -7.08 2.85
C ALA A 222 -18.78 -7.07 4.03
N MET A 223 -17.69 -7.84 3.98
CA MET A 223 -16.70 -7.90 5.05
C MET A 223 -15.96 -6.57 5.24
N ILE A 224 -15.66 -5.85 4.15
CA ILE A 224 -15.10 -4.50 4.21
C ILE A 224 -16.09 -3.55 4.92
N LYS A 225 -17.38 -3.57 4.54
CA LYS A 225 -18.40 -2.69 5.15
C LYS A 225 -18.67 -3.03 6.62
N LEU A 226 -18.54 -4.29 7.02
CA LEU A 226 -18.59 -4.76 8.41
C LEU A 226 -17.30 -4.47 9.20
N GLY A 227 -16.33 -3.76 8.60
CA GLY A 227 -15.13 -3.29 9.27
C GLY A 227 -14.06 -4.38 9.46
N LYS A 228 -14.11 -5.50 8.72
CA LYS A 228 -13.08 -6.56 8.81
C LYS A 228 -11.70 -6.11 8.31
N THR A 229 -11.65 -4.99 7.58
CA THR A 229 -10.43 -4.39 7.04
C THR A 229 -10.20 -2.96 7.58
N TYR A 230 -8.98 -2.48 7.44
CA TYR A 230 -8.62 -1.07 7.57
C TYR A 230 -7.69 -0.71 6.42
N SER A 231 -8.06 0.30 5.63
CA SER A 231 -7.48 0.48 4.30
C SER A 231 -7.60 -0.84 3.50
N ASN A 232 -6.51 -1.32 2.91
CA ASN A 232 -6.41 -2.60 2.22
C ASN A 232 -5.83 -3.73 3.12
N LEU A 233 -5.71 -3.51 4.43
CA LEU A 233 -5.18 -4.49 5.37
C LEU A 233 -6.31 -5.24 6.07
N MET A 234 -6.20 -6.57 6.08
CA MET A 234 -7.02 -7.45 6.91
C MET A 234 -6.59 -7.28 8.37
N VAL A 235 -7.39 -6.57 9.17
CA VAL A 235 -7.07 -6.26 10.57
C VAL A 235 -7.90 -7.06 11.57
N ASP A 236 -8.95 -7.73 11.11
CA ASP A 236 -9.82 -8.55 11.95
C ASP A 236 -9.47 -10.02 11.81
N PHE A 237 -8.34 -10.41 12.41
CA PHE A 237 -7.93 -11.81 12.49
C PHE A 237 -7.34 -12.17 13.84
N ARG A 238 -7.49 -13.45 14.22
CA ARG A 238 -6.85 -14.01 15.41
C ARG A 238 -5.52 -14.67 15.06
N PRO A 239 -4.41 -14.35 15.75
CA PRO A 239 -3.12 -14.96 15.49
C PRO A 239 -3.01 -16.39 16.05
N THR A 240 -3.69 -17.34 15.39
CA THR A 240 -3.78 -18.76 15.80
C THR A 240 -2.62 -19.62 15.33
N ASN A 241 -1.86 -19.16 14.34
CA ASN A 241 -0.66 -19.84 13.83
C ASN A 241 0.54 -18.87 13.78
N GLU A 242 1.74 -19.43 13.60
CA GLU A 242 3.00 -18.68 13.61
C GLU A 242 3.03 -17.54 12.58
N LYS A 243 2.55 -17.81 11.36
CA LYS A 243 2.43 -16.79 10.30
C LYS A 243 1.56 -15.62 10.74
N LEU A 244 0.42 -15.87 11.37
CA LEU A 244 -0.48 -14.82 11.84
C LEU A 244 0.08 -14.08 13.07
N ARG A 245 0.80 -14.77 13.98
CA ARG A 245 1.52 -14.14 15.11
C ARG A 245 2.62 -13.18 14.65
N LEU A 246 3.27 -13.47 13.52
CA LEU A 246 4.22 -12.54 12.90
C LEU A 246 3.53 -11.40 12.13
N ARG A 247 2.35 -11.68 11.55
CA ARG A 247 1.59 -10.71 10.77
C ARG A 247 0.98 -9.59 11.63
N ALA A 248 0.44 -9.92 12.81
CA ALA A 248 -0.24 -8.93 13.66
C ALA A 248 0.67 -7.75 14.07
N PRO A 249 1.87 -7.96 14.65
CA PRO A 249 2.77 -6.85 14.96
C PRO A 249 3.18 -6.06 13.73
N LYS A 250 3.43 -6.74 12.59
CA LYS A 250 3.77 -6.07 11.33
C LYS A 250 2.67 -5.09 10.89
N ILE A 251 1.41 -5.52 10.93
CA ILE A 251 0.26 -4.68 10.58
C ILE A 251 0.13 -3.50 11.54
N VAL A 252 0.28 -3.73 12.85
CA VAL A 252 0.25 -2.64 13.84
C VAL A 252 1.35 -1.62 13.55
N CYS A 253 2.60 -2.05 13.30
CA CYS A 253 3.70 -1.16 12.93
C CYS A 253 3.42 -0.40 11.63
N GLU A 254 2.92 -1.10 10.61
CA GLU A 254 2.65 -0.51 9.29
C GLU A 254 1.58 0.58 9.37
N VAL A 255 0.50 0.32 10.12
CA VAL A 255 -0.60 1.28 10.30
C VAL A 255 -0.19 2.43 11.21
N THR A 256 0.49 2.16 12.31
CA THR A 256 0.65 3.14 13.41
C THR A 256 2.02 3.81 13.47
N GLY A 257 3.04 3.19 12.85
CA GLY A 257 4.42 3.68 12.87
C GLY A 257 5.19 3.36 14.16
N VAL A 258 4.61 2.60 15.11
CA VAL A 258 5.31 2.15 16.32
C VAL A 258 6.36 1.08 16.02
N THR A 259 7.27 0.88 16.97
CA THR A 259 8.31 -0.16 16.86
C THR A 259 7.72 -1.57 16.96
N PRO A 260 8.40 -2.61 16.44
CA PRO A 260 7.97 -4.00 16.60
C PRO A 260 7.74 -4.43 18.05
N ASP A 261 8.52 -3.88 18.99
CA ASP A 261 8.39 -4.23 20.41
C ASP A 261 7.17 -3.54 21.04
N GLU A 262 6.96 -2.24 20.78
CA GLU A 262 5.73 -1.53 21.19
C GLU A 262 4.47 -2.21 20.60
N ALA A 263 4.53 -2.67 19.33
CA ALA A 263 3.43 -3.38 18.70
C ALA A 263 3.12 -4.72 19.39
N ARG A 264 4.16 -5.50 19.74
CA ARG A 264 3.99 -6.77 20.47
C ARG A 264 3.45 -6.55 21.88
N GLU A 265 3.93 -5.53 22.58
CA GLU A 265 3.43 -5.16 23.90
C GLU A 265 1.96 -4.70 23.85
N THR A 266 1.61 -3.87 22.86
CA THR A 266 0.22 -3.42 22.72
C THR A 266 -0.71 -4.59 22.38
N LEU A 267 -0.27 -5.50 21.50
CA LEU A 267 -1.00 -6.73 21.19
C LEU A 267 -1.19 -7.63 22.42
N SER A 268 -0.19 -7.75 23.30
CA SER A 268 -0.34 -8.57 24.51
C SER A 268 -1.36 -7.99 25.48
N ARG A 269 -1.46 -6.65 25.56
CA ARG A 269 -2.46 -5.93 26.38
C ARG A 269 -3.90 -6.05 25.87
N CYS A 270 -4.10 -6.45 24.62
CA CYS A 270 -5.43 -6.65 24.03
C CYS A 270 -5.63 -8.07 23.49
N ASN A 271 -5.03 -9.09 24.11
CA ASN A 271 -5.22 -10.51 23.77
C ASN A 271 -4.96 -10.87 22.29
N GLY A 272 -4.06 -10.13 21.63
CA GLY A 272 -3.71 -10.33 20.22
C GLY A 272 -4.72 -9.74 19.23
N GLU A 273 -5.71 -8.97 19.69
CA GLU A 273 -6.70 -8.31 18.83
C GLU A 273 -6.07 -7.16 18.03
N THR A 274 -5.62 -7.45 16.80
CA THR A 274 -4.91 -6.48 15.93
C THR A 274 -5.67 -5.17 15.74
N LYS A 275 -6.99 -5.23 15.53
CA LYS A 275 -7.85 -4.05 15.36
C LYS A 275 -7.87 -3.16 16.62
N ILE A 276 -7.95 -3.76 17.80
CA ILE A 276 -7.91 -3.05 19.10
C ILE A 276 -6.52 -2.49 19.34
N ALA A 277 -5.46 -3.25 19.07
CA ALA A 277 -4.09 -2.76 19.20
C ALA A 277 -3.85 -1.50 18.37
N ILE A 278 -4.30 -1.48 17.10
CA ILE A 278 -4.22 -0.27 16.26
C ILE A 278 -4.97 0.89 16.92
N LEU A 279 -6.21 0.67 17.37
CA LEU A 279 -7.01 1.74 17.94
C LEU A 279 -6.39 2.30 19.23
N MET A 280 -5.89 1.44 20.12
CA MET A 280 -5.16 1.83 21.34
C MET A 280 -3.97 2.73 21.00
N VAL A 281 -3.15 2.35 20.03
CA VAL A 281 -1.99 3.16 19.62
C VAL A 281 -2.41 4.49 18.99
N MET A 282 -3.47 4.50 18.17
CA MET A 282 -3.93 5.70 17.46
C MET A 282 -4.69 6.70 18.36
N THR A 283 -5.22 6.25 19.49
CA THR A 283 -6.08 7.08 20.38
C THR A 283 -5.50 7.27 21.78
N GLY A 284 -4.52 6.45 22.18
CA GLY A 284 -4.00 6.41 23.55
C GLY A 284 -4.95 5.74 24.56
N LEU A 285 -6.10 5.23 24.12
CA LEU A 285 -7.05 4.51 24.98
C LEU A 285 -6.50 3.15 25.44
N ASP A 286 -7.02 2.67 26.57
CA ASP A 286 -6.83 1.28 26.97
C ASP A 286 -7.68 0.32 26.12
N ALA A 287 -7.52 -0.99 26.35
CA ALA A 287 -8.17 -2.00 25.54
C ALA A 287 -9.70 -2.04 25.72
N GLU A 288 -10.24 -1.68 26.88
CA GLU A 288 -11.69 -1.69 27.12
C GLU A 288 -12.34 -0.47 26.45
N ALA A 289 -11.81 0.73 26.68
CA ALA A 289 -12.29 1.95 26.04
C ALA A 289 -12.14 1.89 24.52
N ALA A 290 -11.07 1.27 24.00
CA ALA A 290 -10.93 1.04 22.56
C ALA A 290 -12.00 0.08 22.01
N ARG A 291 -12.37 -0.99 22.74
CA ARG A 291 -13.45 -1.90 22.31
C ARG A 291 -14.81 -1.19 22.31
N GLU A 292 -15.09 -0.38 23.32
CA GLU A 292 -16.33 0.41 23.39
C GLU A 292 -16.44 1.38 22.22
N LEU A 293 -15.40 2.21 22.00
CA LEU A 293 -15.35 3.15 20.89
C LEU A 293 -15.51 2.46 19.53
N LEU A 294 -14.88 1.28 19.37
CA LEU A 294 -15.00 0.50 18.14
C LEU A 294 -16.44 -0.01 17.95
N ASN A 295 -17.08 -0.50 19.00
CA ASN A 295 -18.45 -1.02 18.97
C ASN A 295 -19.46 0.09 18.63
N GLU A 296 -19.34 1.26 19.27
CA GLU A 296 -20.16 2.44 18.99
C GLU A 296 -20.07 2.89 17.52
N ASN A 297 -18.95 2.59 16.86
CA ASN A 297 -18.69 2.93 15.46
C ASN A 297 -18.93 1.76 14.50
N GLY A 298 -19.76 0.77 14.90
CA GLY A 298 -20.18 -0.35 14.06
C GLY A 298 -19.03 -1.27 13.67
N ASN A 299 -18.02 -1.41 14.53
CA ASN A 299 -16.82 -2.21 14.31
C ASN A 299 -15.92 -1.77 13.14
N VAL A 300 -16.13 -0.57 12.61
CA VAL A 300 -15.33 0.03 11.53
C VAL A 300 -14.22 0.90 12.12
N LEU A 301 -12.98 0.40 12.05
CA LEU A 301 -11.82 1.04 12.66
C LEU A 301 -11.60 2.50 12.20
N ALA A 302 -11.78 2.77 10.90
CA ALA A 302 -11.64 4.13 10.36
C ALA A 302 -12.67 5.11 10.93
N LYS A 303 -13.91 4.66 11.20
CA LYS A 303 -14.94 5.48 11.83
C LYS A 303 -14.59 5.76 13.29
N ALA A 304 -14.15 4.74 14.04
CA ALA A 304 -13.72 4.87 15.43
C ALA A 304 -12.59 5.89 15.59
N ILE A 305 -11.53 5.80 14.77
CA ILE A 305 -10.41 6.74 14.79
C ILE A 305 -10.89 8.16 14.50
N LYS A 306 -11.73 8.34 13.47
CA LYS A 306 -12.27 9.65 13.08
C LYS A 306 -13.15 10.25 14.18
N SER A 307 -14.04 9.45 14.78
CA SER A 307 -14.92 9.87 15.88
C SER A 307 -14.11 10.36 17.07
N HIS A 308 -13.08 9.62 17.47
CA HIS A 308 -12.20 10.02 18.57
C HIS A 308 -11.48 11.35 18.29
N LYS A 309 -10.97 11.53 17.07
CA LYS A 309 -10.32 12.79 16.65
C LYS A 309 -11.27 13.99 16.70
N GLN A 310 -12.54 13.82 16.33
CA GLN A 310 -13.53 14.90 16.39
C GLN A 310 -13.90 15.28 17.83
N THR A 311 -13.91 14.32 18.75
CA THR A 311 -14.11 14.59 20.18
C THR A 311 -12.90 15.24 20.86
N SER A 312 -11.68 14.93 20.41
CA SER A 312 -10.44 15.51 20.96
C SER A 312 -10.06 16.87 20.33
N SER A 313 -10.58 17.19 19.14
CA SER A 313 -10.32 18.46 18.43
C SER A 313 -11.17 19.66 18.91
N LYS A 314 -11.73 19.64 20.13
CA LYS A 314 -12.23 20.89 20.71
C LYS A 314 -11.02 21.75 21.01
N SER A 315 -10.79 22.77 20.17
CA SER A 315 -9.71 23.74 20.32
C SER A 315 -9.67 24.27 21.76
N PRO A 316 -8.48 24.47 22.37
CA PRO A 316 -8.39 25.17 23.64
C PRO A 316 -9.01 26.55 23.48
N SER A 317 -9.74 27.02 24.49
CA SER A 317 -10.22 28.40 24.53
C SER A 317 -9.03 29.37 24.49
N PRO A 318 -9.16 30.55 23.84
CA PRO A 318 -8.08 31.54 23.73
C PRO A 318 -7.41 31.93 25.06
N GLU A 319 -8.10 31.76 26.18
CA GLU A 319 -7.63 32.06 27.53
C GLU A 319 -6.58 31.05 28.10
N GLU A 320 -6.43 29.85 27.53
CA GLU A 320 -5.45 28.85 28.02
C GLU A 320 -4.05 28.98 27.39
N THR A 321 -3.93 29.73 26.28
CA THR A 321 -2.67 29.89 25.53
C THR A 321 -1.70 30.91 26.14
N GLU A 322 -2.15 31.81 27.01
CA GLU A 322 -1.28 32.86 27.60
C GLU A 322 -0.27 32.36 28.64
N LYS A 323 -0.37 31.10 29.10
CA LYS A 323 0.55 30.51 30.09
C LYS A 323 1.50 29.44 29.53
N LYS A 324 1.44 29.12 28.24
CA LYS A 324 2.28 28.09 27.62
C LYS A 324 3.52 28.67 26.96
N ILE A 325 4.63 27.97 27.07
CA ILE A 325 5.92 28.33 26.47
C ILE A 325 5.84 28.06 24.96
N PRO A 326 6.00 29.07 24.10
CA PRO A 326 5.98 28.88 22.66
C PRO A 326 7.24 28.15 22.18
N VAL A 327 7.05 27.14 21.33
CA VAL A 327 8.12 26.38 20.67
C VAL A 327 7.88 26.27 19.17
N TYR A 328 8.95 25.99 18.42
CA TYR A 328 8.89 25.68 17.00
C TYR A 328 9.17 24.21 16.77
N ALA A 329 8.47 23.60 15.83
CA ALA A 329 8.65 22.20 15.50
C ALA A 329 8.99 22.03 14.02
N VAL A 330 9.93 21.12 13.73
CA VAL A 330 10.31 20.74 12.37
C VAL A 330 10.22 19.22 12.23
N ALA A 331 9.57 18.76 11.17
CA ALA A 331 9.53 17.35 10.80
C ALA A 331 10.28 17.13 9.50
N ASP A 332 11.41 16.42 9.56
CA ASP A 332 12.20 15.96 8.42
C ASP A 332 11.80 14.53 8.07
N GLY A 333 10.89 14.38 7.10
CA GLY A 333 10.23 13.14 6.75
C GLY A 333 10.77 12.49 5.48
N GLY A 334 11.72 11.57 5.63
CA GLY A 334 12.32 10.84 4.51
C GLY A 334 11.61 9.54 4.12
N GLY A 335 12.16 8.87 3.11
CA GLY A 335 11.67 7.57 2.61
C GLY A 335 11.81 6.38 3.56
N THR A 336 12.63 6.51 4.62
CA THR A 336 12.89 5.42 5.59
C THR A 336 12.44 5.79 7.00
N LYS A 337 12.65 7.04 7.42
CA LYS A 337 12.39 7.53 8.77
C LYS A 337 11.96 9.00 8.74
N THR A 338 11.38 9.46 9.82
CA THR A 338 10.99 10.86 10.03
C THR A 338 11.55 11.35 11.35
N LEU A 339 12.27 12.46 11.36
CA LEU A 339 12.74 13.12 12.59
C LEU A 339 11.82 14.31 12.89
N VAL A 340 11.21 14.32 14.08
CA VAL A 340 10.50 15.48 14.61
C VAL A 340 11.39 16.13 15.67
N LEU A 341 11.72 17.40 15.48
CA LEU A 341 12.56 18.21 16.36
C LEU A 341 11.74 19.39 16.88
N ILE A 342 11.83 19.66 18.18
CA ILE A 342 11.22 20.82 18.84
C ILE A 342 12.34 21.70 19.38
N VAL A 343 12.27 23.00 19.09
CA VAL A 343 13.20 24.02 19.59
C VAL A 343 12.46 25.17 20.27
N ASP A 344 13.13 25.86 21.19
CA ASP A 344 12.63 27.10 21.79
C ASP A 344 12.75 28.31 20.83
N GLU A 345 12.30 29.49 21.27
CA GLU A 345 12.45 30.73 20.46
C GLU A 345 13.91 31.17 20.26
N GLN A 346 14.83 30.62 21.06
CA GLN A 346 16.26 30.84 20.94
C GLN A 346 16.93 29.86 19.96
N GLY A 347 16.23 28.82 19.52
CA GLY A 347 16.72 27.75 18.64
C GLY A 347 17.39 26.60 19.39
N ASN A 348 17.31 26.54 20.72
CA ASN A 348 17.85 25.43 21.49
C ASN A 348 16.88 24.23 21.42
N GLU A 349 17.44 23.03 21.29
CA GLU A 349 16.66 21.78 21.30
C GLU A 349 15.93 21.60 22.64
N VAL A 350 14.60 21.43 22.55
CA VAL A 350 13.72 21.09 23.67
C VAL A 350 13.47 19.58 23.72
N GLY A 351 13.37 18.95 22.55
CA GLY A 351 13.22 17.51 22.44
C GLY A 351 13.13 17.05 20.98
N GLN A 352 13.32 15.76 20.76
CA GLN A 352 13.24 15.15 19.44
C GLN A 352 12.68 13.72 19.51
N GLN A 353 12.10 13.27 18.40
CA GLN A 353 11.63 11.90 18.24
C GLN A 353 11.84 11.42 16.80
N THR A 354 12.33 10.19 16.64
CA THR A 354 12.33 9.51 15.34
C THR A 354 11.12 8.60 15.20
N MET A 355 10.44 8.68 14.05
CA MET A 355 9.27 7.90 13.65
C MET A 355 9.57 7.13 12.35
N ALA A 356 8.69 6.20 11.98
CA ALA A 356 8.70 5.58 10.66
C ALA A 356 8.51 6.63 9.55
N SER A 357 8.91 6.29 8.32
CA SER A 357 8.81 7.17 7.14
C SER A 357 7.45 7.86 7.01
N THR A 358 7.45 9.15 6.70
CA THR A 358 6.25 9.92 6.33
C THR A 358 6.21 10.23 4.84
N ASN A 359 6.79 9.34 4.01
CA ASN A 359 6.76 9.49 2.56
C ASN A 359 5.33 9.29 2.04
N ILE A 360 4.76 10.35 1.47
CA ILE A 360 3.37 10.41 1.03
C ILE A 360 3.12 9.53 -0.21
N SER A 361 4.18 9.16 -0.93
CA SER A 361 4.08 8.23 -2.07
C SER A 361 3.92 6.78 -1.63
N SER A 362 4.27 6.43 -0.39
CA SER A 362 4.24 5.05 0.12
C SER A 362 3.31 4.83 1.32
N ALA A 363 2.74 5.88 1.92
CA ALA A 363 1.83 5.79 3.04
C ALA A 363 0.56 6.64 2.83
N PRO A 364 -0.63 6.16 3.24
CA PRO A 364 -1.86 6.97 3.22
C PRO A 364 -1.74 8.24 4.08
N PHE A 365 -2.47 9.30 3.71
CA PHE A 365 -2.46 10.59 4.43
C PHE A 365 -2.75 10.44 5.94
N ASP A 366 -3.73 9.62 6.32
CA ASP A 366 -4.07 9.44 7.74
C ASP A 366 -2.93 8.83 8.55
N VAL A 367 -2.15 7.95 7.92
CA VAL A 367 -0.95 7.35 8.54
C VAL A 367 0.15 8.40 8.66
N VAL A 368 0.37 9.22 7.63
CA VAL A 368 1.35 10.31 7.66
C VAL A 368 1.00 11.33 8.75
N VAL A 369 -0.25 11.77 8.81
CA VAL A 369 -0.76 12.69 9.83
C VAL A 369 -0.57 12.10 11.22
N SER A 370 -0.98 10.84 11.44
CA SER A 370 -0.83 10.19 12.75
C SER A 370 0.64 10.05 13.17
N ARG A 371 1.56 9.75 12.23
CA ARG A 371 2.99 9.70 12.52
C ARG A 371 3.55 11.05 12.94
N LEU A 372 3.10 12.14 12.31
CA LEU A 372 3.50 13.51 12.67
C LEU A 372 2.93 13.94 14.02
N GLU A 373 1.63 13.69 14.26
CA GLU A 373 0.95 13.93 15.54
C GLU A 373 1.68 13.19 16.69
N ASN A 374 1.87 11.88 16.54
CA ASN A 374 2.55 11.05 17.54
C ASN A 374 4.01 11.46 17.72
N GLY A 375 4.70 11.82 16.63
CA GLY A 375 6.06 12.32 16.67
C GLY A 375 6.19 13.59 17.51
N LEU A 376 5.27 14.54 17.34
CA LEU A 376 5.22 15.78 18.14
C LEU A 376 4.96 15.49 19.62
N VAL A 377 3.94 14.69 19.93
CA VAL A 377 3.59 14.34 21.32
C VAL A 377 4.76 13.66 22.02
N LYS A 378 5.43 12.70 21.35
CA LYS A 378 6.61 12.03 21.90
C LYS A 378 7.81 12.97 22.03
N ALA A 379 8.05 13.85 21.05
CA ALA A 379 9.13 14.83 21.10
C ALA A 379 8.95 15.87 22.24
N MET A 380 7.72 16.13 22.67
CA MET A 380 7.44 16.95 23.86
C MET A 380 7.77 16.26 25.19
N GLN A 381 8.06 14.95 25.20
CA GLN A 381 8.47 14.21 26.39
C GLN A 381 7.51 14.37 27.60
N GLY A 382 6.20 14.50 27.34
CA GLY A 382 5.18 14.69 28.37
C GLY A 382 5.06 16.11 28.93
N ARG A 383 5.80 17.09 28.40
CA ARG A 383 5.69 18.52 28.75
C ARG A 383 4.36 19.10 28.25
N THR A 384 3.47 19.45 29.18
CA THR A 384 2.17 20.08 28.88
C THR A 384 2.20 21.61 28.91
N ASP A 385 3.32 22.18 29.38
CA ASP A 385 3.62 23.61 29.40
C ASP A 385 4.00 24.17 28.03
N LEU A 386 4.24 23.31 27.03
CA LEU A 386 4.66 23.70 25.68
C LEU A 386 3.47 23.92 24.73
N TYR A 387 3.63 24.84 23.79
CA TYR A 387 2.71 25.06 22.67
C TYR A 387 3.47 25.27 21.37
N VAL A 388 3.15 24.50 20.33
CA VAL A 388 3.79 24.62 19.01
C VAL A 388 3.23 25.82 18.28
N LYS A 389 4.03 26.88 18.19
CA LYS A 389 3.67 28.12 17.51
C LYS A 389 3.81 28.00 16.00
N LYS A 390 4.79 27.23 15.51
CA LYS A 390 4.99 26.97 14.08
C LYS A 390 5.48 25.55 13.86
N LEU A 391 4.88 24.88 12.89
CA LEU A 391 5.24 23.53 12.47
C LEU A 391 5.70 23.57 11.00
N TRP A 392 6.92 23.12 10.72
CA TRP A 392 7.40 22.95 9.36
C TRP A 392 7.67 21.47 9.06
N CYS A 393 6.84 20.88 8.21
CA CYS A 393 7.01 19.51 7.73
C CYS A 393 7.65 19.50 6.33
N GLY A 394 8.92 19.11 6.25
CA GLY A 394 9.60 18.79 5.01
C GLY A 394 9.49 17.30 4.71
N LEU A 395 8.74 16.91 3.69
CA LEU A 395 8.36 15.51 3.47
C LEU A 395 8.74 15.01 2.07
N ALA A 396 9.29 13.79 2.01
CA ALA A 396 9.52 13.08 0.77
C ALA A 396 8.19 12.74 0.08
N GLY A 397 8.17 12.82 -1.26
CA GLY A 397 7.01 12.47 -2.08
C GLY A 397 5.98 13.59 -2.25
N ILE A 398 6.20 14.77 -1.67
CA ILE A 398 5.28 15.91 -1.74
C ILE A 398 5.59 16.85 -2.91
N GLY A 399 5.61 16.30 -4.12
CA GLY A 399 5.85 17.09 -5.34
C GLY A 399 4.61 17.83 -5.87
N ASP A 400 3.41 17.40 -5.46
CA ASP A 400 2.13 17.96 -5.92
C ASP A 400 1.63 19.02 -4.92
N PRO A 401 1.49 20.30 -5.32
CA PRO A 401 0.99 21.37 -4.46
C PRO A 401 -0.39 21.08 -3.84
N LYS A 402 -1.27 20.36 -4.55
CA LYS A 402 -2.62 20.02 -4.02
C LYS A 402 -2.53 19.05 -2.85
N LYS A 403 -1.64 18.06 -2.95
CA LYS A 403 -1.37 17.09 -1.87
C LYS A 403 -0.74 17.78 -0.66
N GLY A 404 0.20 18.70 -0.91
CA GLY A 404 0.79 19.54 0.13
C GLY A 404 -0.26 20.32 0.91
N GLU A 405 -1.18 20.98 0.19
CA GLU A 405 -2.26 21.76 0.80
C GLU A 405 -3.29 20.90 1.55
N GLU A 406 -3.65 19.72 1.03
CA GLU A 406 -4.51 18.79 1.75
C GLU A 406 -3.87 18.33 3.07
N LEU A 407 -2.59 17.99 3.06
CA LEU A 407 -1.89 17.59 4.27
C LEU A 407 -1.78 18.75 5.26
N ARG A 408 -1.45 19.95 4.77
CA ARG A 408 -1.37 21.18 5.58
C ARG A 408 -2.67 21.39 6.34
N LYS A 409 -3.83 21.34 5.66
CA LYS A 409 -5.16 21.47 6.29
C LYS A 409 -5.41 20.44 7.40
N ARG A 410 -4.99 19.19 7.20
CA ARG A 410 -5.14 18.14 8.23
C ARG A 410 -4.25 18.38 9.46
N LEU A 411 -3.16 19.13 9.32
CA LEU A 411 -2.21 19.44 10.39
C LEU A 411 -2.46 20.80 11.06
N GLU A 412 -3.37 21.65 10.57
CA GLU A 412 -3.68 22.99 11.12
C GLU A 412 -4.09 22.97 12.60
N HIS A 413 -4.60 21.85 13.10
CA HIS A 413 -4.96 21.71 14.50
C HIS A 413 -3.74 21.57 15.43
N LEU A 414 -2.53 21.34 14.90
CA LEU A 414 -1.31 21.15 15.68
C LEU A 414 -0.52 22.43 15.95
N ALA A 415 -0.65 23.42 15.07
CA ALA A 415 0.01 24.71 15.18
C ALA A 415 -0.75 25.76 14.37
N PRO A 416 -0.75 27.04 14.77
CA PRO A 416 -1.45 28.11 14.06
C PRO A 416 -0.77 28.41 12.70
N GLU A 417 0.54 28.19 12.61
CA GLU A 417 1.30 28.26 11.36
C GLU A 417 1.85 26.86 11.02
N VAL A 418 1.32 26.26 9.96
CA VAL A 418 1.82 24.99 9.41
C VAL A 418 2.35 25.19 8.01
N LEU A 419 3.62 24.86 7.81
CA LEU A 419 4.27 24.84 6.51
C LEU A 419 4.54 23.39 6.11
N VAL A 420 4.05 22.99 4.94
CA VAL A 420 4.24 21.65 4.38
C VAL A 420 4.97 21.80 3.05
N THR A 421 6.19 21.29 2.96
CA THR A 421 7.06 21.43 1.78
C THR A 421 7.73 20.11 1.45
N PRO A 422 8.33 19.98 0.26
CA PRO A 422 9.36 18.97 0.02
C PRO A 422 10.45 19.00 1.11
N ASP A 423 10.97 17.83 1.45
CA ASP A 423 12.09 17.64 2.38
C ASP A 423 13.32 18.48 2.00
N ILE A 424 13.56 18.68 0.69
CA ILE A 424 14.63 19.54 0.19
C ILE A 424 14.56 20.98 0.71
N ASN A 425 13.37 21.52 0.96
CA ASN A 425 13.22 22.90 1.43
C ASN A 425 13.75 23.09 2.85
N LEU A 426 13.88 22.01 3.64
CA LEU A 426 14.55 22.08 4.94
C LEU A 426 16.06 22.32 4.74
N ILE A 427 16.65 21.71 3.71
CA ILE A 427 18.08 21.83 3.40
C ILE A 427 18.40 23.22 2.85
N SER A 428 17.54 23.77 1.99
CA SER A 428 17.74 25.10 1.41
C SER A 428 17.72 26.22 2.44
N SER A 429 17.07 26.01 3.60
CA SER A 429 17.06 26.96 4.71
C SER A 429 18.46 27.30 5.27
N ALA A 430 19.46 26.44 5.01
CA ALA A 430 20.82 26.61 5.48
C ALA A 430 21.64 27.64 4.66
N LEU A 431 21.08 28.17 3.56
CA LEU A 431 21.76 29.02 2.58
C LEU A 431 21.00 30.31 2.24
N PRO A 432 21.70 31.34 1.74
CA PRO A 432 21.07 32.51 1.14
C PRO A 432 20.25 32.15 -0.11
N LYS A 433 19.15 32.88 -0.34
CA LYS A 433 18.30 32.75 -1.54
C LYS A 433 19.08 33.04 -2.82
N SER A 434 18.64 32.43 -3.91
CA SER A 434 19.24 32.60 -5.24
C SER A 434 19.14 34.03 -5.79
N THR A 435 20.16 34.44 -6.53
CA THR A 435 20.17 35.62 -7.40
C THR A 435 20.41 35.18 -8.85
N PRO A 436 20.20 36.06 -9.86
CA PRO A 436 20.47 35.72 -11.26
C PRO A 436 21.92 35.23 -11.51
N GLU A 437 22.88 35.72 -10.73
CA GLU A 437 24.30 35.39 -10.87
C GLU A 437 24.74 34.21 -9.97
N CYS A 438 24.02 33.97 -8.86
CA CYS A 438 24.38 32.95 -7.86
C CYS A 438 23.18 32.10 -7.45
N LEU A 439 23.17 30.82 -7.82
CA LEU A 439 22.10 29.90 -7.45
C LEU A 439 22.34 29.25 -6.08
N LEU A 440 21.26 29.08 -5.32
CA LEU A 440 21.19 28.11 -4.24
C LEU A 440 21.03 26.71 -4.84
N VAL A 441 21.98 25.83 -4.53
CA VAL A 441 21.99 24.44 -4.97
C VAL A 441 22.02 23.53 -3.75
N CYS A 442 21.10 22.56 -3.70
CA CYS A 442 21.09 21.50 -2.71
C CYS A 442 21.49 20.18 -3.37
N VAL A 443 22.42 19.45 -2.77
CA VAL A 443 22.94 18.18 -3.28
C VAL A 443 22.66 17.11 -2.24
N ILE A 444 21.89 16.11 -2.63
CA ILE A 444 21.65 14.91 -1.83
C ILE A 444 22.55 13.80 -2.37
N ALA A 445 23.35 13.19 -1.49
CA ALA A 445 24.12 11.99 -1.80
C ALA A 445 24.13 11.04 -0.58
N GLY A 446 23.10 10.20 -0.51
CA GLY A 446 22.90 9.16 0.51
C GLY A 446 22.72 7.80 -0.16
N THR A 447 21.66 7.07 0.18
CA THR A 447 21.29 5.83 -0.55
C THR A 447 20.96 6.12 -2.03
N GLY A 448 20.27 7.23 -2.31
CA GLY A 448 20.09 7.80 -3.65
C GLY A 448 20.81 9.16 -3.78
N SER A 449 20.73 9.80 -4.93
CA SER A 449 21.31 11.14 -5.14
C SER A 449 20.48 12.01 -6.07
N ALA A 450 20.50 13.31 -5.82
CA ALA A 450 19.87 14.32 -6.66
C ALA A 450 20.54 15.68 -6.45
N VAL A 451 20.54 16.51 -7.48
CA VAL A 451 20.90 17.93 -7.41
C VAL A 451 19.65 18.75 -7.64
N LEU A 452 19.41 19.72 -6.77
CA LEU A 452 18.28 20.63 -6.86
C LEU A 452 18.81 22.06 -6.86
N ALA A 453 18.29 22.90 -7.75
CA ALA A 453 18.60 24.31 -7.79
C ALA A 453 17.34 25.12 -7.56
N GLN A 454 17.44 26.19 -6.76
CA GLN A 454 16.40 27.19 -6.63
C GLN A 454 16.69 28.32 -7.62
N HIS A 455 15.70 28.77 -8.38
CA HIS A 455 15.79 29.95 -9.22
C HIS A 455 15.54 31.24 -8.41
N PRO A 456 15.89 32.43 -8.92
CA PRO A 456 15.68 33.71 -8.22
C PRO A 456 14.20 33.99 -7.89
N ASP A 457 13.27 33.45 -8.66
CA ASP A 457 11.83 33.54 -8.42
C ASP A 457 11.32 32.55 -7.35
N GLY A 458 12.21 31.72 -6.79
CA GLY A 458 11.93 30.72 -5.77
C GLY A 458 11.49 29.36 -6.33
N THR A 459 11.32 29.21 -7.64
CA THR A 459 10.99 27.92 -8.25
C THR A 459 12.16 26.94 -8.13
N MET A 460 11.87 25.64 -8.12
CA MET A 460 12.87 24.58 -7.94
C MET A 460 13.02 23.76 -9.21
N GLU A 461 14.27 23.42 -9.54
CA GLU A 461 14.63 22.59 -10.65
C GLU A 461 15.48 21.41 -10.17
N ILE A 462 15.20 20.22 -10.73
CA ILE A 462 15.90 18.98 -10.36
C ILE A 462 16.79 18.54 -11.52
N CYS A 463 18.03 18.19 -11.20
CA CYS A 463 19.01 17.60 -12.10
C CYS A 463 19.50 16.27 -11.51
N GLY A 464 19.41 15.18 -12.27
CA GLY A 464 19.61 13.82 -11.76
C GLY A 464 18.37 13.28 -11.02
N GLY A 465 18.55 12.30 -10.12
CA GLY A 465 17.46 11.79 -9.27
C GLY A 465 16.39 10.94 -9.98
N TRP A 466 16.71 10.32 -11.14
CA TRP A 466 15.78 9.49 -11.92
C TRP A 466 15.54 8.08 -11.30
N GLY A 467 16.01 7.87 -10.07
CA GLY A 467 15.94 6.60 -9.37
C GLY A 467 17.03 5.61 -9.78
N PRO A 468 17.11 4.45 -9.11
CA PRO A 468 18.27 3.57 -9.13
C PRO A 468 18.53 2.86 -10.47
N VAL A 469 17.55 2.80 -11.37
CA VAL A 469 17.69 2.13 -12.68
C VAL A 469 18.20 3.08 -13.75
N LEU A 470 17.71 4.33 -13.76
CA LEU A 470 17.96 5.32 -14.81
C LEU A 470 18.90 6.45 -14.36
N GLY A 471 19.12 6.62 -13.04
CA GLY A 471 19.86 7.73 -12.44
C GLY A 471 20.52 7.38 -11.11
N ASP A 472 20.50 8.33 -10.17
CA ASP A 472 21.17 8.27 -8.86
C ASP A 472 22.72 8.15 -8.93
N GLN A 473 23.35 8.71 -9.96
CA GLN A 473 24.82 8.78 -10.04
C GLN A 473 25.38 9.61 -8.88
N GLY A 474 26.47 9.16 -8.27
CA GLY A 474 27.01 9.74 -7.03
C GLY A 474 26.33 9.26 -5.76
N SER A 475 25.29 8.43 -5.85
CA SER A 475 24.66 7.81 -4.68
C SER A 475 25.47 6.64 -4.14
N GLY A 476 25.20 6.28 -2.88
CA GLY A 476 25.78 5.11 -2.26
C GLY A 476 25.35 3.82 -2.96
N PHE A 477 24.10 3.75 -3.43
CA PHE A 477 23.62 2.60 -4.19
C PHE A 477 24.34 2.44 -5.53
N SER A 478 24.59 3.54 -6.25
CA SER A 478 25.37 3.53 -7.50
C SER A 478 26.81 3.07 -7.25
N ILE A 479 27.48 3.68 -6.26
CA ILE A 479 28.85 3.32 -5.83
C ILE A 479 28.93 1.84 -5.45
N GLY A 480 28.00 1.36 -4.61
CA GLY A 480 27.94 -0.03 -4.17
C GLY A 480 27.66 -1.00 -5.32
N THR A 481 26.78 -0.66 -6.25
CA THR A 481 26.49 -1.48 -7.43
C THR A 481 27.72 -1.63 -8.31
N ARG A 482 28.47 -0.55 -8.54
CA ARG A 482 29.73 -0.59 -9.28
C ARG A 482 30.79 -1.42 -8.55
N ALA A 483 30.87 -1.33 -7.23
CA ALA A 483 31.76 -2.17 -6.43
C ALA A 483 31.42 -3.66 -6.57
N LEU A 484 30.14 -4.04 -6.53
CA LEU A 484 29.72 -5.42 -6.72
C LEU A 484 30.04 -5.94 -8.13
N LYS A 485 29.85 -5.11 -9.16
CA LYS A 485 30.26 -5.45 -10.53
C LYS A 485 31.77 -5.65 -10.64
N ALA A 486 32.56 -4.78 -10.00
CA ALA A 486 34.01 -4.90 -9.97
C ALA A 486 34.49 -6.17 -9.23
N VAL A 487 33.90 -6.47 -8.07
CA VAL A 487 34.18 -7.71 -7.33
C VAL A 487 33.81 -8.94 -8.16
N SER A 488 32.63 -8.93 -8.80
CA SER A 488 32.23 -10.02 -9.69
C SER A 488 33.23 -10.22 -10.83
N ALA A 489 33.71 -9.15 -11.46
CA ALA A 489 34.70 -9.25 -12.53
C ALA A 489 36.06 -9.75 -12.02
N ALA A 490 36.50 -9.30 -10.84
CA ALA A 490 37.75 -9.75 -10.23
C ALA A 490 37.73 -11.23 -9.85
N ILE A 491 36.63 -11.72 -9.26
CA ILE A 491 36.43 -13.15 -8.91
C ILE A 491 36.48 -14.04 -10.15
N GLU A 492 35.92 -13.58 -11.27
CA GLU A 492 35.93 -14.31 -12.55
C GLU A 492 37.23 -14.12 -13.35
N ASN A 493 38.22 -13.40 -12.82
CA ASN A 493 39.44 -12.98 -13.53
C ASN A 493 39.15 -12.25 -14.86
N ALA A 494 38.00 -11.60 -14.96
CA ALA A 494 37.52 -10.85 -16.13
C ALA A 494 37.70 -9.33 -15.95
N GLY A 495 38.33 -8.89 -14.86
CA GLY A 495 38.61 -7.49 -14.55
C GLY A 495 39.87 -7.32 -13.69
N PRO A 496 40.25 -6.08 -13.37
CA PRO A 496 41.39 -5.81 -12.49
C PRO A 496 41.17 -6.39 -11.09
N GLN A 497 42.24 -6.89 -10.47
CA GLN A 497 42.22 -7.32 -9.08
C GLN A 497 42.03 -6.11 -8.15
N THR A 498 41.27 -6.29 -7.07
CA THR A 498 40.89 -5.22 -6.14
C THR A 498 40.70 -5.75 -4.73
N MET A 499 41.09 -4.93 -3.74
CA MET A 499 40.88 -5.19 -2.31
C MET A 499 39.39 -5.28 -1.94
N LEU A 500 38.50 -4.77 -2.79
CA LEU A 500 37.05 -4.86 -2.58
C LEU A 500 36.58 -6.31 -2.47
N VAL A 501 37.26 -7.26 -3.11
CA VAL A 501 36.91 -8.69 -3.02
C VAL A 501 37.00 -9.16 -1.57
N ASP A 502 38.13 -8.90 -0.91
CA ASP A 502 38.40 -9.38 0.45
C ASP A 502 37.53 -8.65 1.48
N GLU A 503 37.43 -7.33 1.40
CA GLU A 503 36.68 -6.53 2.39
C GLU A 503 35.17 -6.74 2.31
N ILE A 504 34.60 -6.87 1.10
CA ILE A 504 33.17 -7.17 0.96
C ILE A 504 32.89 -8.62 1.38
N SER A 505 33.77 -9.57 1.02
CA SER A 505 33.64 -10.97 1.45
C SER A 505 33.69 -11.10 2.97
N LYS A 506 34.58 -10.35 3.63
CA LYS A 506 34.67 -10.27 5.09
C LYS A 506 33.42 -9.67 5.72
N LYS A 507 32.86 -8.59 5.17
CA LYS A 507 31.60 -7.99 5.65
C LYS A 507 30.43 -8.98 5.59
N TRP A 508 30.35 -9.78 4.53
CA TRP A 508 29.27 -10.74 4.33
C TRP A 508 29.54 -12.14 4.91
N GLY A 509 30.74 -12.38 5.43
CA GLY A 509 31.13 -13.69 5.97
C GLY A 509 31.18 -14.79 4.90
N VAL A 510 31.43 -14.44 3.65
CA VAL A 510 31.49 -15.37 2.52
C VAL A 510 32.94 -15.67 2.16
N LYS A 511 33.23 -16.90 1.75
CA LYS A 511 34.58 -17.39 1.41
C LYS A 511 34.69 -17.92 -0.01
N THR A 512 33.57 -18.35 -0.59
CA THR A 512 33.55 -18.93 -1.93
C THR A 512 32.74 -18.09 -2.91
N ARG A 513 33.07 -18.20 -4.20
CA ARG A 513 32.29 -17.63 -5.31
C ARG A 513 30.79 -17.93 -5.20
N ILE A 514 30.45 -19.18 -4.85
CA ILE A 514 29.06 -19.63 -4.76
C ILE A 514 28.35 -18.98 -3.57
N GLU A 515 29.02 -18.85 -2.43
CA GLU A 515 28.48 -18.16 -1.25
C GLU A 515 28.22 -16.68 -1.54
N PHE A 516 29.10 -16.01 -2.28
CA PHE A 516 28.92 -14.61 -2.67
C PHE A 516 27.64 -14.42 -3.51
N ILE A 517 27.44 -15.25 -4.54
CA ILE A 517 26.24 -15.21 -5.39
C ILE A 517 24.99 -15.50 -4.56
N ARG A 518 25.02 -16.55 -3.73
CA ARG A 518 23.90 -16.92 -2.86
C ARG A 518 23.55 -15.82 -1.86
N TYR A 519 24.54 -15.14 -1.31
CA TYR A 519 24.32 -14.05 -0.37
C TYR A 519 23.52 -12.93 -1.04
N ILE A 520 23.99 -12.41 -2.18
CA ILE A 520 23.27 -11.36 -2.92
C ILE A 520 21.84 -11.78 -3.27
N GLN A 521 21.66 -13.01 -3.77
CA GLN A 521 20.35 -13.55 -4.12
C GLN A 521 19.43 -13.74 -2.91
N SER A 522 19.99 -13.92 -1.72
CA SER A 522 19.22 -14.07 -0.48
C SER A 522 18.72 -12.75 0.11
N ILE A 523 19.29 -11.60 -0.30
CA ILE A 523 18.89 -10.30 0.23
C ILE A 523 17.47 -9.98 -0.30
N PRO A 524 16.48 -9.76 0.58
CA PRO A 524 15.14 -9.35 0.18
C PRO A 524 15.16 -8.09 -0.68
N LEU A 525 14.33 -8.05 -1.73
CA LEU A 525 14.28 -6.94 -2.70
C LEU A 525 14.12 -5.56 -2.04
N ASP A 526 13.34 -5.47 -0.97
CA ASP A 526 13.12 -4.24 -0.19
C ASP A 526 14.36 -3.79 0.61
N LYS A 527 15.31 -4.69 0.87
CA LYS A 527 16.55 -4.42 1.61
C LYS A 527 17.78 -4.27 0.72
N GLN A 528 17.76 -4.80 -0.51
CA GLN A 528 18.88 -4.77 -1.44
C GLN A 528 19.45 -3.36 -1.64
N ARG A 529 18.59 -2.33 -1.74
CA ARG A 529 19.04 -0.95 -1.95
C ARG A 529 19.88 -0.43 -0.78
N LEU A 530 19.46 -0.72 0.44
CA LEU A 530 20.14 -0.26 1.66
C LEU A 530 21.47 -1.02 1.85
N GLU A 531 21.45 -2.34 1.69
CA GLU A 531 22.63 -3.20 1.85
C GLU A 531 23.72 -2.85 0.84
N THR A 532 23.34 -2.66 -0.44
CA THR A 532 24.28 -2.26 -1.49
C THR A 532 24.84 -0.86 -1.22
N ALA A 533 24.00 0.10 -0.80
CA ALA A 533 24.49 1.44 -0.45
C ALA A 533 25.43 1.46 0.76
N ALA A 534 25.28 0.50 1.68
CA ALA A 534 26.18 0.35 2.83
C ALA A 534 27.58 -0.14 2.45
N LEU A 535 27.83 -0.52 1.19
CA LEU A 535 29.17 -0.85 0.69
C LEU A 535 30.03 0.38 0.42
N THR A 536 29.44 1.59 0.32
CA THR A 536 30.18 2.82 0.06
C THR A 536 31.28 3.08 1.08
N SER A 537 31.06 2.74 2.37
CA SER A 537 32.10 2.90 3.38
C SER A 537 33.33 2.04 3.11
N ILE A 538 33.14 0.82 2.59
CA ILE A 538 34.24 -0.07 2.18
C ILE A 538 34.93 0.51 0.94
N VAL A 539 34.16 0.97 -0.05
CA VAL A 539 34.73 1.57 -1.26
C VAL A 539 35.60 2.77 -0.92
N PHE A 540 35.13 3.67 -0.04
CA PHE A 540 35.89 4.84 0.37
C PHE A 540 37.13 4.49 1.19
N ASP A 541 37.05 3.50 2.07
CA ASP A 541 38.20 3.01 2.83
C ASP A 541 39.27 2.43 1.88
N CYS A 542 38.88 1.52 0.99
CA CYS A 542 39.78 0.97 -0.03
C CYS A 542 40.37 2.05 -0.93
N ALA A 543 39.56 3.03 -1.37
CA ALA A 543 39.99 4.09 -2.27
C ALA A 543 40.98 5.07 -1.61
N TYR A 544 40.63 5.61 -0.43
CA TYR A 544 41.32 6.75 0.17
C TYR A 544 42.35 6.37 1.23
N ASN A 545 42.19 5.24 1.91
CA ASN A 545 43.13 4.78 2.94
C ASN A 545 44.09 3.71 2.41
N HIS A 546 43.67 2.91 1.44
CA HIS A 546 44.46 1.81 0.89
C HIS A 546 44.92 2.02 -0.57
N ASN A 547 44.51 3.13 -1.22
CA ASN A 547 44.86 3.46 -2.60
C ASN A 547 44.53 2.34 -3.62
N ASP A 548 43.45 1.59 -3.37
CA ASP A 548 42.95 0.61 -4.34
C ASP A 548 42.47 1.34 -5.60
N LYS A 549 43.10 1.03 -6.74
CA LYS A 549 42.87 1.75 -8.01
C LYS A 549 41.44 1.61 -8.51
N VAL A 550 40.81 0.45 -8.29
CA VAL A 550 39.44 0.17 -8.75
C VAL A 550 38.44 0.93 -7.89
N ALA A 551 38.60 0.89 -6.58
CA ALA A 551 37.79 1.67 -5.65
C ALA A 551 37.93 3.18 -5.88
N LEU A 552 39.15 3.66 -6.13
CA LEU A 552 39.42 5.06 -6.45
C LEU A 552 38.76 5.51 -7.76
N GLU A 553 38.80 4.68 -8.81
CA GLU A 553 38.10 4.94 -10.08
C GLU A 553 36.59 5.07 -9.86
N ILE A 554 35.99 4.11 -9.13
CA ILE A 554 34.55 4.11 -8.85
C ILE A 554 34.17 5.39 -8.10
N ALA A 555 34.87 5.70 -6.99
CA ALA A 555 34.57 6.88 -6.19
C ALA A 555 34.73 8.17 -7.00
N THR A 556 35.81 8.27 -7.79
CA THR A 556 36.12 9.46 -8.61
C THR A 556 35.08 9.67 -9.71
N SER A 557 34.78 8.64 -10.48
CA SER A 557 33.82 8.70 -11.59
C SER A 557 32.40 9.08 -11.12
N GLU A 558 31.95 8.50 -10.01
CA GLU A 558 30.65 8.83 -9.42
C GLU A 558 30.62 10.27 -8.89
N CYS A 559 31.71 10.73 -8.26
CA CYS A 559 31.86 12.10 -7.76
C CYS A 559 31.83 13.15 -8.88
N ILE A 560 32.56 12.89 -9.96
CA ILE A 560 32.60 13.76 -11.16
C ILE A 560 31.20 13.85 -11.78
N THR A 561 30.50 12.73 -11.91
CA THR A 561 29.14 12.73 -12.48
C THR A 561 28.17 13.55 -11.62
N LEU A 562 28.22 13.40 -10.29
CA LEU A 562 27.39 14.18 -9.38
C LEU A 562 27.68 15.69 -9.43
N SER A 563 28.96 16.08 -9.46
CA SER A 563 29.36 17.49 -9.60
C SER A 563 29.02 18.07 -10.97
N ASN A 564 29.05 17.26 -12.03
CA ASN A 564 28.60 17.68 -13.36
C ASN A 564 27.10 18.04 -13.39
N PHE A 565 26.26 17.42 -12.56
CA PHE A 565 24.86 17.86 -12.41
C PHE A 565 24.76 19.27 -11.81
N VAL A 566 25.62 19.61 -10.84
CA VAL A 566 25.71 20.98 -10.32
C VAL A 566 26.18 21.95 -11.39
N VAL A 567 27.26 21.62 -12.11
CA VAL A 567 27.76 22.48 -13.19
C VAL A 567 26.71 22.67 -14.28
N SER A 568 25.99 21.62 -14.65
CA SER A 568 24.93 21.65 -15.66
C SER A 568 23.78 22.56 -15.23
N VAL A 569 23.29 22.43 -14.00
CA VAL A 569 22.16 23.23 -13.51
C VAL A 569 22.54 24.70 -13.33
N VAL A 570 23.77 25.01 -12.91
CA VAL A 570 24.25 26.39 -12.80
C VAL A 570 24.39 27.04 -14.18
N LYS A 571 25.07 26.37 -15.12
CA LYS A 571 25.33 26.92 -16.45
C LYS A 571 24.07 27.09 -17.29
N ARG A 572 23.14 26.13 -17.24
CA ARG A 572 21.89 26.21 -18.04
C ARG A 572 20.98 27.36 -17.60
N ASN A 573 21.17 27.85 -16.38
CA ASN A 573 20.48 28.99 -15.82
C ASN A 573 21.25 30.31 -15.96
N ASN A 574 22.33 30.32 -16.74
CA ASN A 574 23.19 31.49 -16.95
C ASN A 574 23.82 32.09 -15.68
N ALA A 575 23.87 31.32 -14.59
CA ALA A 575 24.59 31.69 -13.38
C ALA A 575 26.07 31.31 -13.49
N ASN A 576 26.93 32.05 -12.78
CA ASN A 576 28.38 31.78 -12.74
C ASN A 576 28.86 31.37 -11.34
N ALA A 577 28.00 31.45 -10.33
CA ALA A 577 28.29 31.06 -8.97
C ALA A 577 27.19 30.19 -8.34
N ALA A 578 27.55 29.47 -7.28
CA ALA A 578 26.60 28.68 -6.49
C ALA A 578 26.89 28.76 -4.98
N ASN A 579 25.82 28.80 -4.20
CA ASN A 579 25.82 28.46 -2.78
C ASN A 579 25.31 27.02 -2.67
N ILE A 580 26.15 26.10 -2.18
CA ILE A 580 25.88 24.67 -2.22
C ILE A 580 25.67 24.12 -0.81
N ALA A 581 24.51 23.50 -0.57
CA ALA A 581 24.22 22.74 0.64
C ALA A 581 24.30 21.26 0.29
N VAL A 582 25.10 20.49 1.03
CA VAL A 582 25.27 19.06 0.77
C VAL A 582 24.72 18.24 1.93
N THR A 583 23.94 17.21 1.63
CA THR A 583 23.43 16.26 2.64
C THR A 583 23.55 14.83 2.16
N GLY A 584 23.39 13.88 3.09
CA GLY A 584 23.52 12.45 2.85
C GLY A 584 24.91 11.91 3.17
N SER A 585 24.95 10.64 3.58
CA SER A 585 26.15 10.03 4.18
C SER A 585 27.34 9.94 3.24
N VAL A 586 27.14 9.87 1.92
CA VAL A 586 28.23 9.73 0.93
C VAL A 586 29.08 11.01 0.93
N ILE A 587 28.42 12.17 0.82
CA ILE A 587 29.11 13.45 0.73
C ILE A 587 29.42 14.04 2.11
N VAL A 588 28.53 13.93 3.10
CA VAL A 588 28.75 14.54 4.42
C VAL A 588 29.83 13.84 5.24
N LYS A 589 30.04 12.52 5.07
CA LYS A 589 31.01 11.78 5.90
C LYS A 589 32.39 11.60 5.27
N SER A 590 32.59 12.01 4.02
CA SER A 590 33.84 11.78 3.28
C SER A 590 34.47 13.08 2.81
N ASP A 591 35.46 13.56 3.55
CA ASP A 591 36.21 14.78 3.22
C ASP A 591 36.92 14.68 1.86
N PRO A 592 37.62 13.58 1.51
CA PRO A 592 38.25 13.44 0.20
C PRO A 592 37.24 13.51 -0.96
N TYR A 593 36.07 12.87 -0.78
CA TYR A 593 35.01 12.89 -1.78
C TYR A 593 34.43 14.30 -1.96
N ARG A 594 34.21 15.05 -0.86
CA ARG A 594 33.76 16.45 -0.94
C ARG A 594 34.78 17.36 -1.61
N LYS A 595 36.06 17.16 -1.32
CA LYS A 595 37.12 17.97 -1.90
C LYS A 595 37.17 17.77 -3.42
N LEU A 596 37.15 16.52 -3.88
CA LEU A 596 37.07 16.20 -5.31
C LEU A 596 35.80 16.78 -5.97
N PHE A 597 34.67 16.68 -5.28
CA PHE A 597 33.40 17.24 -5.74
C PHE A 597 33.50 18.75 -5.97
N LEU A 598 34.10 19.48 -5.04
CA LEU A 598 34.30 20.92 -5.15
C LEU A 598 35.30 21.29 -6.27
N GLU A 599 36.46 20.61 -6.31
CA GLU A 599 37.50 20.84 -7.31
C GLU A 599 36.97 20.62 -8.75
N ASN A 600 36.12 19.61 -8.97
CA ASN A 600 35.53 19.36 -10.28
C ASN A 600 34.52 20.45 -10.71
N ILE A 601 33.82 21.08 -9.76
CA ILE A 601 32.90 22.20 -10.04
C ILE A 601 33.71 23.45 -10.42
N GLU A 602 34.70 23.80 -9.60
CA GLU A 602 35.50 25.01 -9.78
C GLU A 602 36.36 24.95 -11.05
N SER A 603 36.95 23.79 -11.36
CA SER A 603 37.74 23.60 -12.59
C SER A 603 36.92 23.78 -13.87
N GLN A 604 35.59 23.68 -13.79
CA GLN A 604 34.68 23.93 -14.91
C GLN A 604 34.14 25.35 -14.96
N GLY A 605 34.68 26.27 -14.15
CA GLY A 605 34.37 27.71 -14.20
C GLY A 605 33.14 28.13 -13.41
N VAL A 606 32.66 27.30 -12.48
CA VAL A 606 31.58 27.68 -11.54
C VAL A 606 32.19 28.06 -10.20
N LYS A 607 31.97 29.29 -9.75
CA LYS A 607 32.46 29.77 -8.45
C LYS A 607 31.58 29.26 -7.31
N VAL A 608 32.12 28.51 -6.36
CA VAL A 608 31.37 28.10 -5.17
C VAL A 608 31.61 29.11 -4.05
N ASN A 609 30.60 29.90 -3.71
CA ASN A 609 30.71 30.94 -2.68
C ASN A 609 30.58 30.37 -1.27
N ILE A 610 29.68 29.39 -1.10
CA ILE A 610 29.43 28.70 0.17
C ILE A 610 29.30 27.21 -0.15
N LEU A 611 29.97 26.36 0.63
CA LEU A 611 29.73 24.91 0.66
C LEU A 611 29.39 24.51 2.10
N ARG A 612 28.13 24.19 2.37
CA ARG A 612 27.64 23.87 3.71
C ARG A 612 27.20 22.41 3.83
N PRO A 613 27.93 21.56 4.57
CA PRO A 613 27.45 20.24 4.95
C PRO A 613 26.29 20.34 5.94
N VAL A 614 25.15 19.76 5.59
CA VAL A 614 23.94 19.71 6.42
C VAL A 614 23.74 18.27 6.89
N SER A 615 24.16 17.99 8.12
CA SER A 615 24.07 16.66 8.73
C SER A 615 22.65 16.32 9.21
N VAL A 616 21.93 17.32 9.73
CA VAL A 616 20.55 17.19 10.21
C VAL A 616 19.71 18.37 9.68
N PRO A 617 19.02 18.19 8.53
CA PRO A 617 18.21 19.25 7.91
C PRO A 617 17.17 19.89 8.85
N ALA A 618 16.59 19.09 9.75
CA ALA A 618 15.64 19.58 10.74
C ALA A 618 16.23 20.68 11.66
N VAL A 619 17.51 20.59 12.01
CA VAL A 619 18.18 21.57 12.89
C VAL A 619 18.36 22.90 12.16
N GLU A 620 18.83 22.88 10.92
CA GLU A 620 19.00 24.08 10.09
C GLU A 620 17.67 24.79 9.85
N ALA A 621 16.63 24.02 9.53
CA ALA A 621 15.28 24.55 9.36
C ALA A 621 14.71 25.12 10.68
N ALA A 622 14.98 24.48 11.81
CA ALA A 622 14.55 24.97 13.12
C ALA A 622 15.24 26.29 13.49
N GLU A 623 16.55 26.40 13.24
CA GLU A 623 17.28 27.67 13.39
C GLU A 623 16.73 28.76 12.47
N TYR A 624 16.40 28.41 11.23
CA TYR A 624 15.81 29.34 10.27
C TYR A 624 14.47 29.89 10.76
N LEU A 625 13.59 29.01 11.28
CA LEU A 625 12.32 29.42 11.90
C LEU A 625 12.57 30.39 13.07
N ALA A 626 13.53 30.07 13.96
CA ALA A 626 13.85 30.92 15.10
C ALA A 626 14.45 32.29 14.69
N LYS A 627 15.30 32.33 13.64
CA LYS A 627 15.94 33.57 13.13
C LYS A 627 14.96 34.50 12.41
N SER A 628 14.10 33.96 11.54
CA SER A 628 13.11 34.75 10.78
C SER A 628 12.18 35.59 11.67
N VAL A 629 11.94 35.14 12.91
CA VAL A 629 11.14 35.86 13.91
C VAL A 629 11.93 36.95 14.62
N ARG A 630 13.25 36.82 14.77
CA ARG A 630 14.11 37.87 15.35
C ARG A 630 14.27 39.07 14.42
N GLU A 631 14.23 38.84 13.12
CA GLU A 631 14.36 39.90 12.11
C GLU A 631 13.01 40.62 11.83
N ALA A 632 11.89 40.03 12.25
CA ALA A 632 10.54 40.60 12.12
C ALA A 632 10.05 41.34 13.38
N LYS A 633 10.77 41.25 14.50
CA LYS A 633 10.58 42.05 15.72
C LYS A 633 11.59 43.20 15.73
#